data_AF-A0A368SZH8-F1
#
_entry.id   AF-A0A368SZH8-F1
#
_cell.length_a   1.000
_cell.length_b   1.000
_cell.length_c   1.000
_cell.angle_alpha   90.00
_cell.angle_beta   90.00
_cell.angle_gamma   90.00
#
_symmetry.space_group_name_H-M   'P 1'
#
loop_
_entity.id
_entity.type
_entity.pdbx_description
1 polymer ?
#
loop_
_entity_poly.entity_id
_entity_poly.type
_entity_poly.pdbx_seq_one_letter_code
_entity_poly.pdbx_strand_id
1 'polypeptide(L)'
;MADDAVADGPSAGAGRDPERRRAAAHIEWQKQGTWVVLWGPYTRRFWAFACWPVPQGGAVVSAVEPGELYAEMREVERRYGFLRWRYGRR
;
A
#
# COMPACT_ATOMS: atom_id res chain seq x y z
N MET A 1 21.43 -34.69 29.60
CA MET A 1 20.33 -34.20 30.45
C MET A 1 20.34 -32.68 30.33
N ALA A 2 19.80 -32.19 29.20
CA ALA A 2 18.68 -31.22 29.13
C ALA A 2 19.10 -29.85 29.71
N ASP A 3 19.66 -28.96 28.90
CA ASP A 3 18.97 -27.99 28.02
C ASP A 3 17.89 -27.22 28.78
N ASP A 4 18.25 -26.02 29.26
CA ASP A 4 17.30 -24.95 29.55
C ASP A 4 17.80 -23.73 28.78
N ALA A 5 17.53 -23.79 27.47
CA ALA A 5 17.43 -22.61 26.66
C ALA A 5 16.42 -21.67 27.33
N VAL A 6 16.90 -20.53 27.84
CA VAL A 6 16.05 -19.34 27.99
C VAL A 6 15.61 -18.97 26.58
N ALA A 7 14.49 -19.56 26.17
CA ALA A 7 13.75 -19.20 25.01
C ALA A 7 13.28 -17.76 25.24
N ASP A 8 13.92 -16.84 24.53
CA ASP A 8 13.36 -15.56 24.12
C ASP A 8 11.88 -15.80 23.78
N GLY A 9 11.00 -15.38 24.69
CA GLY A 9 9.56 -15.60 24.54
C GLY A 9 9.10 -15.05 23.19
N PRO A 10 8.13 -15.68 22.50
CA PRO A 10 7.77 -15.28 21.16
C PRO A 10 7.35 -13.80 21.17
N SER A 11 8.19 -13.00 20.52
CA SER A 11 8.05 -11.56 20.32
C SER A 11 6.59 -11.19 20.04
N ALA A 12 6.00 -10.41 20.93
CA ALA A 12 4.75 -9.70 20.69
C ALA A 12 4.99 -8.64 19.59
N GLY A 13 5.04 -9.05 18.32
CA GLY A 13 5.53 -8.17 17.24
C GLY A 13 4.96 -8.41 15.84
N ALA A 14 4.02 -9.34 15.65
CA ALA A 14 3.54 -9.71 14.31
C ALA A 14 2.05 -9.46 14.03
N GLY A 15 1.27 -8.95 14.99
CA GLY A 15 -0.20 -9.05 14.95
C GLY A 15 -0.99 -7.78 14.65
N ARG A 16 -0.44 -6.58 14.84
CA ARG A 16 -1.24 -5.35 14.74
C ARG A 16 -0.33 -4.13 14.55
N ASP A 17 -0.15 -3.71 13.30
CA ASP A 17 0.20 -2.32 13.00
C ASP A 17 -1.09 -1.56 12.68
N PRO A 18 -1.92 -1.20 13.69
CA PRO A 18 -3.14 -0.44 13.46
C PRO A 18 -2.83 0.93 12.84
N GLU A 19 -1.67 1.50 13.12
CA GLU A 19 -1.22 2.77 12.55
C GLU A 19 -0.93 2.65 11.06
N ARG A 20 -0.24 1.58 10.62
CA ARG A 20 0.03 1.34 9.19
C ARG A 20 -1.27 1.06 8.43
N ARG A 21 -2.22 0.34 9.04
CA ARG A 21 -3.56 0.16 8.45
C ARG A 21 -4.34 1.48 8.33
N ARG A 22 -4.29 2.33 9.35
CA ARG A 22 -4.89 3.68 9.29
C ARG A 22 -4.24 4.54 8.21
N ALA A 23 -2.92 4.46 8.06
CA ALA A 23 -2.20 5.15 6.99
C ALA A 23 -2.63 4.65 5.60
N ALA A 24 -2.76 3.33 5.41
CA ALA A 24 -3.26 2.75 4.16
C ALA A 24 -4.67 3.26 3.82
N ALA A 25 -5.60 3.21 4.78
CA ALA A 25 -6.96 3.71 4.61
C ALA A 25 -7.01 5.22 4.34
N HIS A 26 -6.11 6.00 4.96
CA HIS A 26 -6.00 7.43 4.71
C HIS A 26 -5.54 7.72 3.28
N ILE A 27 -4.57 6.98 2.75
CA ILE A 27 -4.10 7.12 1.37
C ILE A 27 -5.21 6.74 0.38
N GLU A 28 -5.93 5.65 0.62
CA GLU A 28 -7.08 5.23 -0.18
C GLU A 28 -8.19 6.30 -0.22
N TRP A 29 -8.54 6.85 0.95
CA TRP A 29 -9.52 7.94 1.05
C TRP A 29 -9.06 9.19 0.29
N GLN A 30 -7.80 9.61 0.45
CA GLN A 30 -7.26 10.77 -0.27
C GLN A 30 -7.31 10.60 -1.79
N LYS A 31 -7.10 9.38 -2.27
CA LYS A 31 -7.15 9.05 -3.70
C LYS A 31 -8.57 8.77 -4.18
N GLN A 32 -9.58 8.91 -3.32
CA GLN A 32 -11.00 8.88 -3.68
C GLN A 32 -11.38 7.59 -4.43
N GLY A 33 -10.99 6.43 -3.88
CA GLY A 33 -11.36 5.10 -4.44
C GLY A 33 -10.72 4.76 -5.78
N THR A 34 -9.77 5.59 -6.22
CA THR A 34 -8.97 5.35 -7.43
C THR A 34 -7.99 4.20 -7.16
N TRP A 35 -7.40 4.15 -5.98
CA TRP A 35 -6.44 3.12 -5.59
C TRP A 35 -6.98 2.31 -4.42
N VAL A 36 -6.78 0.98 -4.46
CA VAL A 36 -6.96 0.11 -3.30
C VAL A 36 -5.60 -0.06 -2.63
N VAL A 37 -5.49 0.31 -1.36
CA VAL A 37 -4.22 0.30 -0.61
C VAL A 37 -4.27 -0.68 0.55
N LEU A 38 -3.28 -1.56 0.63
CA LEU A 38 -3.20 -2.64 1.61
C LEU A 38 -1.85 -2.64 2.32
N TRP A 39 -1.85 -2.86 3.64
CA TRP A 39 -0.62 -3.14 4.40
C TRP A 39 -0.39 -4.65 4.48
N GLY A 40 0.74 -5.11 3.98
CA GLY A 40 1.20 -6.49 4.10
C GLY A 40 2.02 -6.67 5.38
N PRO A 41 1.47 -7.27 6.46
CA PRO A 41 2.20 -7.44 7.72
C PRO A 41 3.41 -8.37 7.58
N TYR A 42 3.30 -9.39 6.72
CA TYR A 42 4.39 -10.34 6.45
C TYR A 42 5.54 -9.69 5.66
N THR A 43 5.21 -8.88 4.65
CA THR A 43 6.18 -8.21 3.79
C THR A 43 6.65 -6.85 4.33
N ARG A 44 6.01 -6.37 5.41
CA ARG A 44 6.20 -5.03 6.00
C ARG A 44 6.17 -3.92 4.93
N ARG A 45 5.26 -4.04 3.96
CA ARG A 45 5.13 -3.15 2.81
C ARG A 45 3.69 -2.76 2.54
N PHE A 46 3.51 -1.54 2.08
CA PHE A 46 2.27 -1.08 1.47
C PHE A 46 2.19 -1.53 0.02
N TRP A 47 0.99 -1.88 -0.40
CA TRP A 47 0.64 -2.25 -1.76
C TRP A 47 -0.49 -1.35 -2.22
N ALA A 48 -0.39 -0.78 -3.42
CA ALA A 48 -1.45 0.00 -4.03
C ALA A 48 -1.78 -0.55 -5.41
N PHE A 49 -3.06 -0.84 -5.62
CA PHE A 49 -3.61 -1.40 -6.86
C PHE A 49 -4.48 -0.34 -7.54
N ALA A 50 -4.31 -0.16 -8.85
CA ALA A 50 -5.09 0.78 -9.63
C ALA A 50 -6.48 0.24 -9.99
N CYS A 51 -7.55 1.03 -9.77
CA CYS A 51 -8.95 0.59 -9.93
C CYS A 51 -9.83 1.44 -10.89
N TRP A 52 -9.35 2.59 -11.38
CA TRP A 52 -10.00 3.36 -12.46
C TRP A 52 -9.86 2.59 -13.79
N PRO A 53 -10.61 2.84 -14.89
CA PRO A 53 -10.51 2.04 -16.11
C PRO A 53 -9.06 1.98 -16.56
N VAL A 54 -8.46 0.82 -16.29
CA VAL A 54 -7.02 0.66 -16.30
C VAL A 54 -6.62 0.43 -17.75
N PRO A 55 -5.56 1.08 -18.26
CA PRO A 55 -4.99 0.68 -19.53
C PRO A 55 -4.61 -0.81 -19.48
N GLN A 56 -4.57 -1.47 -20.65
CA GLN A 56 -4.21 -2.90 -20.76
C GLN A 56 -2.95 -3.21 -19.94
N GLY A 57 -3.09 -4.08 -18.94
CA GLY A 57 -1.97 -4.53 -18.10
C GLY A 57 -2.10 -4.24 -16.61
N GLY A 58 -3.00 -3.35 -16.18
CA GLY A 58 -3.10 -3.01 -14.75
C GLY A 58 -1.94 -2.14 -14.26
N ALA A 59 -2.04 -1.59 -13.05
CA ALA A 59 -0.89 -0.98 -12.38
C ALA A 59 -0.87 -1.34 -10.89
N VAL A 60 0.29 -1.80 -10.43
CA VAL A 60 0.57 -2.15 -9.03
C VAL A 60 1.86 -1.50 -8.62
N VAL A 61 1.84 -0.82 -7.46
CA VAL A 61 3.04 -0.27 -6.84
C VAL A 61 3.13 -0.73 -5.39
N SER A 62 4.35 -0.82 -4.87
CA SER A 62 4.59 -1.20 -3.48
C SER A 62 5.75 -0.41 -2.89
N ALA A 63 5.67 -0.06 -1.62
CA ALA A 63 6.72 0.66 -0.91
C ALA A 63 6.71 0.32 0.58
N VAL A 64 7.83 0.54 1.27
CA VAL A 64 7.92 0.31 2.72
C VAL A 64 7.29 1.48 3.47
N GLU A 65 7.55 2.71 3.01
CA GLU A 65 7.06 3.92 3.63
C GLU A 65 5.86 4.52 2.87
N PRO A 66 4.89 5.13 3.58
CA PRO A 66 3.68 5.66 2.96
C PRO A 66 3.96 6.85 2.04
N GLY A 67 4.98 7.66 2.35
CA GLY A 67 5.40 8.78 1.50
C GLY A 67 5.96 8.32 0.15
N GLU A 68 6.76 7.25 0.16
CA GLU A 68 7.28 6.61 -1.06
C GLU A 68 6.14 6.03 -1.90
N LEU A 69 5.20 5.32 -1.25
CA LEU A 69 4.03 4.78 -1.93
C LEU A 69 3.26 5.89 -2.66
N TYR A 70 3.08 7.03 -2.00
CA TYR A 70 2.39 8.18 -2.59
C TYR A 70 3.11 8.74 -3.82
N ALA A 71 4.45 8.80 -3.79
CA ALA A 71 5.26 9.25 -4.92
C ALA A 71 5.11 8.31 -6.12
N GLU A 72 5.20 7.00 -5.89
CA GLU A 72 5.02 5.96 -6.91
C GLU A 72 3.62 6.02 -7.54
N MET A 73 2.57 6.12 -6.71
CA MET A 73 1.20 6.29 -7.18
C MET A 73 1.07 7.52 -8.09
N ARG A 74 1.69 8.64 -7.72
CA ARG A 74 1.66 9.87 -8.52
C ARG A 74 2.46 9.76 -9.82
N GLU A 75 3.52 8.97 -9.85
CA GLU A 75 4.22 8.67 -11.11
C GLU A 75 3.33 7.86 -12.05
N VAL A 76 2.69 6.80 -11.56
CA VAL A 76 1.75 5.99 -12.35
C VAL A 76 0.59 6.84 -12.87
N GLU A 77 0.01 7.69 -12.03
CA GLU A 77 -1.05 8.64 -12.41
C GLU A 77 -0.61 9.55 -13.57
N ARG A 78 0.63 10.04 -13.55
CA ARG A 78 1.20 10.84 -14.65
C ARG A 78 1.44 10.01 -15.91
N ARG A 79 2.10 8.86 -15.78
CA ARG A 79 2.47 7.98 -16.90
C ARG A 79 1.25 7.53 -17.70
N TYR A 80 0.14 7.21 -17.03
CA TYR A 80 -1.07 6.71 -17.68
C TYR A 80 -2.15 7.77 -17.90
N GLY A 81 -1.87 9.04 -17.59
CA GLY A 81 -2.80 10.14 -17.85
C GLY A 81 -4.07 10.07 -17.00
N PHE A 82 -3.96 9.69 -15.72
CA PHE A 82 -5.08 9.57 -14.79
C PHE A 82 -5.95 10.83 -14.72
N LEU A 83 -5.33 12.03 -14.64
CA LEU A 83 -6.05 13.30 -14.60
C LEU A 83 -6.84 13.54 -15.90
N ARG A 84 -6.30 13.11 -17.05
CA ARG A 84 -6.99 13.17 -18.34
C ARG A 84 -8.20 12.25 -18.35
N TRP A 85 -8.14 11.07 -17.73
CA TRP A 85 -9.32 10.23 -17.57
C TRP A 85 -10.35 10.87 -16.63
N ARG A 86 -9.91 11.36 -15.47
CA ARG A 86 -10.80 11.85 -14.41
C ARG A 86 -11.51 13.16 -14.78
N TYR A 87 -10.84 14.04 -15.52
CA TYR A 87 -11.35 15.37 -15.88
C TYR A 87 -11.59 15.55 -17.38
N GLY A 88 -11.23 14.56 -18.21
CA GLY A 88 -11.49 14.57 -19.65
C GLY A 88 -12.92 14.19 -19.98
N ARG A 89 -13.86 15.10 -19.70
CA ARG A 89 -15.12 15.19 -20.44
C ARG A 89 -15.28 16.63 -20.92
N ARG A 90 -14.89 16.86 -22.17
CA ARG A 90 -15.50 17.86 -23.05
C ARG A 90 -15.52 17.33 -24.46
#